data_AF-A0A2V5QV92-F1
#
_entry.id   AF-A0A2V5QV92-F1
#
_cell.length_a   1.000
_cell.length_b   1.000
_cell.length_c   1.000
_cell.angle_alpha   90.00
_cell.angle_beta   90.00
_cell.angle_gamma   90.00
#
_symmetry.space_group_name_H-M   'P 1'
#
loop_
_entity.id
_entity.type
_entity.pdbx_description
1 polymer ?
#
loop_
_entity_poly.entity_id
_entity_poly.type
_entity_poly.pdbx_seq_one_letter_code
_entity_poly.pdbx_strand_id
1 'polypeptide(L)'
;MGTGFCRHRLLVASLLVALLASGNSPAAQRSRTSGSSSSPITVVIDAGHGGHDRGGIPGQRIAEKDMTLDVAQRLRNVLAASGYRVVMTRDSDVFVSLPGRVAIANSYRNAVFVCIHFNATKRMGAGGIETYFYSRDSLSLASAVHYYVVGGAPSANRGVRRRGFYVLRKTNVPAVLVECGFLTNPTEGAYAQTASYRQKLAEEIAAGVRGRNSVTGALSTTRVATSETVPLQPYIDQTKVASSEHRKSKRSHKKSARKKKSSSKPAGSEARSSSRDREG
;
A
#
# COMPACT_ATOMS: atom_id res chain seq x y z
N MET A 1 -49.12 -86.07 57.41
CA MET A 1 -50.06 -85.65 56.34
C MET A 1 -50.02 -84.13 56.26
N GLY A 2 -50.09 -83.54 55.06
CA GLY A 2 -50.09 -82.09 54.80
C GLY A 2 -48.73 -81.40 55.02
N THR A 3 -48.05 -80.81 54.03
CA THR A 3 -48.33 -79.56 53.26
C THR A 3 -48.44 -78.30 54.14
N GLY A 4 -47.70 -77.21 53.92
CA GLY A 4 -46.62 -77.00 52.94
C GLY A 4 -46.08 -75.55 52.89
N PHE A 5 -45.03 -75.37 52.08
CA PHE A 5 -44.62 -74.16 51.34
C PHE A 5 -44.53 -72.74 51.95
N CYS A 6 -43.33 -72.16 51.75
CA CYS A 6 -43.05 -70.76 51.36
C CYS A 6 -43.16 -69.67 52.45
N ARG A 7 -42.14 -68.82 52.70
CA ARG A 7 -41.46 -67.95 51.73
C ARG A 7 -40.07 -67.50 52.18
N HIS A 8 -39.19 -67.22 51.21
CA HIS A 8 -37.92 -66.52 51.43
C HIS A 8 -38.10 -65.05 51.81
N ARG A 9 -37.20 -64.54 52.66
CA ARG A 9 -36.72 -63.15 52.60
C ARG A 9 -35.19 -63.17 52.65
N LEU A 10 -34.56 -62.60 51.62
CA LEU A 10 -33.12 -62.38 51.62
C LEU A 10 -32.77 -61.27 52.63
N LEU A 11 -31.68 -61.47 53.37
CA LEU A 11 -30.93 -60.39 54.02
C LEU A 11 -29.57 -60.29 53.33
N VAL A 12 -29.18 -59.06 52.99
CA VAL A 12 -27.96 -58.76 52.23
C VAL A 12 -26.76 -58.83 53.17
N ALA A 13 -25.82 -59.73 52.88
CA ALA A 13 -24.53 -59.76 53.55
C ALA A 13 -23.55 -58.80 52.85
N SER A 14 -23.14 -57.74 53.55
CA SER A 14 -22.01 -56.91 53.13
C SER A 14 -20.70 -57.64 53.46
N LEU A 15 -19.89 -57.96 52.45
CA LEU A 15 -18.49 -58.33 52.66
C LEU A 15 -17.59 -57.50 51.75
N LEU A 16 -16.65 -56.81 52.38
CA LEU A 16 -15.67 -55.94 51.75
C LEU A 16 -14.66 -56.79 50.95
N VAL A 17 -14.45 -56.48 49.67
CA VAL A 17 -13.31 -56.98 48.90
C VAL A 17 -12.42 -55.80 48.51
N ALA A 18 -11.25 -55.71 49.13
CA ALA A 18 -10.23 -54.74 48.76
C ALA A 18 -9.45 -55.26 47.55
N LEU A 19 -9.73 -54.72 46.36
CA LEU A 19 -8.90 -54.95 45.17
C LEU A 19 -7.83 -53.86 45.07
N LEU A 20 -6.56 -54.27 45.13
CA LEU A 20 -5.43 -53.40 44.80
C LEU A 20 -5.40 -53.17 43.29
N ALA A 21 -6.00 -52.07 42.85
CA ALA A 21 -5.89 -51.62 41.46
C ALA A 21 -4.50 -51.00 41.24
N SER A 22 -3.63 -51.72 40.52
CA SER A 22 -2.38 -51.18 40.01
C SER A 22 -2.67 -49.96 39.12
N GLY A 23 -2.39 -48.77 39.66
CA GLY A 23 -2.68 -47.51 38.99
C GLY A 23 -1.83 -47.31 37.75
N ASN A 24 -2.38 -47.67 36.59
CA ASN A 24 -1.80 -47.34 35.29
C ASN A 24 -2.00 -45.83 35.04
N SER A 25 -1.25 -44.99 35.76
CA SER A 25 -1.28 -43.54 35.57
C SER A 25 -0.73 -43.22 34.18
N PRO A 26 -1.51 -42.59 33.28
CA PRO A 26 -0.94 -42.00 32.09
C PRO A 26 -0.15 -40.77 32.55
N ALA A 27 1.13 -40.98 32.88
CA ALA A 27 2.10 -39.93 33.06
C ALA A 27 2.15 -39.15 31.75
N ALA A 28 1.39 -38.06 31.69
CA ALA A 28 1.20 -37.30 30.48
C ALA A 28 2.58 -36.80 30.02
N GLN A 29 3.11 -37.43 28.98
CA GLN A 29 4.15 -36.86 28.14
C GLN A 29 3.56 -35.60 27.54
N ARG A 30 3.65 -34.49 28.29
CA ARG A 30 3.55 -33.16 27.73
C ARG A 30 4.63 -33.11 26.67
N SER A 31 4.20 -33.24 25.42
CA SER A 31 5.03 -32.94 24.27
C SER A 31 5.58 -31.54 24.52
N ARG A 32 6.89 -31.47 24.79
CA ARG A 32 7.62 -30.21 24.70
C ARG A 32 7.66 -29.90 23.22
N THR A 33 6.57 -29.29 22.73
CA THR A 33 6.64 -28.47 21.54
C THR A 33 7.69 -27.42 21.85
N SER A 34 8.89 -27.63 21.32
CA SER A 34 9.94 -26.63 21.24
C SER A 34 9.45 -25.57 20.27
N GLY A 35 8.52 -24.75 20.76
CA GLY A 35 8.06 -23.55 20.10
C GLY A 35 9.29 -22.69 19.89
N SER A 36 9.81 -22.73 18.67
CA SER A 36 10.89 -21.87 18.22
C SER A 36 10.45 -20.44 18.52
N SER A 37 11.06 -19.84 19.54
CA SER A 37 10.80 -18.46 19.97
C SER A 37 11.44 -17.45 19.00
N SER A 38 11.32 -17.73 17.70
CA SER A 38 11.65 -16.82 16.62
C SER A 38 10.93 -15.50 16.89
N SER A 39 11.70 -14.41 16.97
CA SER A 39 11.16 -13.11 17.33
C SER A 39 10.04 -12.72 16.36
N PRO A 40 8.94 -12.10 16.84
CA PRO A 40 7.79 -11.78 16.01
C PRO A 40 8.24 -10.94 14.80
N ILE A 41 7.74 -11.34 13.62
CA ILE A 41 8.11 -10.69 12.37
C ILE A 41 7.71 -9.21 12.45
N THR A 42 8.65 -8.35 12.08
CA THR A 42 8.42 -6.90 12.14
C THR A 42 7.74 -6.42 10.86
N VAL A 43 6.72 -5.58 10.97
CA VAL A 43 6.15 -4.86 9.82
C VAL A 43 6.52 -3.40 9.98
N VAL A 44 7.38 -2.93 9.08
CA VAL A 44 7.73 -1.51 8.97
C VAL A 44 6.72 -0.87 8.03
N ILE A 45 5.81 -0.07 8.57
CA ILE A 45 4.78 0.65 7.83
C ILE A 45 5.32 2.05 7.50
N ASP A 46 5.25 2.42 6.23
CA ASP A 46 5.67 3.72 5.73
C ASP A 46 4.47 4.51 5.20
N ALA A 47 4.02 5.51 5.97
CA ALA A 47 3.01 6.45 5.51
C ALA A 47 3.65 7.46 4.56
N GLY A 48 3.36 7.37 3.25
CA GLY A 48 3.92 8.24 2.22
C GLY A 48 3.78 9.74 2.55
N HIS A 49 4.72 10.56 2.06
CA HIS A 49 4.72 12.02 2.28
C HIS A 49 4.75 12.43 3.77
N GLY A 50 4.33 13.65 4.12
CA GLY A 50 4.26 14.15 5.51
C GLY A 50 4.91 15.53 5.71
N GLY A 51 4.42 16.29 6.68
CA GLY A 51 4.89 17.63 7.00
C GLY A 51 4.71 18.60 5.83
N HIS A 52 5.81 19.17 5.34
CA HIS A 52 5.81 20.07 4.18
C HIS A 52 5.53 19.35 2.85
N ASP A 53 5.69 18.03 2.80
CA ASP A 53 5.37 17.23 1.62
C ASP A 53 3.92 16.77 1.71
N ARG A 54 3.06 17.39 0.88
CA ARG A 54 1.62 17.11 0.84
C ARG A 54 1.27 15.83 0.05
N GLY A 55 2.18 15.38 -0.82
CA GLY A 55 1.88 14.43 -1.89
C GLY A 55 0.89 14.96 -2.94
N GLY A 56 0.53 14.09 -3.88
CA GLY A 56 -0.33 14.42 -5.01
C GLY A 56 0.27 15.37 -6.05
N ILE A 57 -0.60 16.05 -6.79
CA ILE A 57 -0.25 17.01 -7.86
C ILE A 57 -0.80 18.44 -7.60
N PRO A 58 -0.26 19.48 -8.26
CA PRO A 58 -0.81 20.84 -8.17
C PRO A 58 -2.31 20.89 -8.50
N GLY A 59 -3.08 21.58 -7.67
CA GLY A 59 -4.55 21.68 -7.77
C GLY A 59 -5.33 20.54 -7.12
N GLN A 60 -4.67 19.50 -6.60
CA GLN A 60 -5.34 18.42 -5.88
C GLN A 60 -5.97 18.92 -4.57
N ARG A 61 -7.24 18.55 -4.35
CA ARG A 61 -8.02 18.96 -3.15
C ARG A 61 -7.65 18.17 -1.90
N ILE A 62 -7.50 16.85 -2.02
CA ILE A 62 -7.16 15.96 -0.90
C ILE A 62 -5.65 15.94 -0.72
N ALA A 63 -5.15 16.17 0.49
CA ALA A 63 -3.75 15.96 0.81
C ALA A 63 -3.48 14.45 0.95
N GLU A 64 -2.50 13.94 0.20
CA GLU A 64 -2.19 12.51 0.20
C GLU A 64 -1.62 12.07 1.55
N LYS A 65 -0.74 12.91 2.12
CA LYS A 65 -0.10 12.68 3.42
C LYS A 65 -1.08 12.38 4.58
N ASP A 66 -2.31 12.90 4.51
CA ASP A 66 -3.33 12.72 5.56
C ASP A 66 -4.01 11.35 5.41
N MET A 67 -4.33 10.97 4.17
CA MET A 67 -4.97 9.68 3.84
C MET A 67 -4.00 8.52 4.07
N THR A 68 -2.72 8.69 3.71
CA THR A 68 -1.68 7.68 3.94
C THR A 68 -1.38 7.50 5.43
N LEU A 69 -1.42 8.57 6.24
CA LEU A 69 -1.23 8.48 7.68
C LEU A 69 -2.37 7.71 8.36
N ASP A 70 -3.63 8.06 8.07
CA ASP A 70 -4.79 7.40 8.68
C ASP A 70 -4.85 5.90 8.31
N VAL A 71 -4.62 5.52 7.05
CA VAL A 71 -4.53 4.10 6.63
C VAL A 71 -3.37 3.39 7.35
N ALA A 72 -2.20 4.03 7.47
CA ALA A 72 -1.04 3.44 8.15
C ALA A 72 -1.29 3.22 9.65
N GLN A 73 -1.96 4.16 10.33
CA GLN A 73 -2.32 4.04 11.74
C GLN A 73 -3.35 2.94 12.00
N ARG A 74 -4.33 2.78 11.09
CA ARG A 74 -5.26 1.65 11.13
C ARG A 74 -4.55 0.33 10.89
N LEU A 75 -3.67 0.27 9.89
CA LEU A 75 -2.88 -0.93 9.58
C LEU A 75 -2.01 -1.36 10.76
N ARG A 76 -1.38 -0.40 11.46
CA ARG A 76 -0.66 -0.66 12.71
C ARG A 76 -1.55 -1.35 13.73
N ASN A 77 -2.74 -0.82 13.98
CA ASN A 77 -3.64 -1.36 15.00
C ASN A 77 -4.09 -2.79 14.65
N VAL A 78 -4.44 -3.06 13.38
CA VAL A 78 -4.85 -4.40 12.89
C VAL A 78 -3.71 -5.42 12.97
N LEU A 79 -2.48 -5.03 12.61
CA LEU A 79 -1.31 -5.91 12.66
C LEU A 79 -0.81 -6.15 14.09
N ALA A 80 -0.81 -5.12 14.95
CA ALA A 80 -0.46 -5.27 16.36
C ALA A 80 -1.44 -6.21 17.09
N ALA A 81 -2.75 -6.07 16.85
CA ALA A 81 -3.76 -7.01 17.34
C ALA A 81 -3.58 -8.44 16.79
N SER A 82 -2.89 -8.60 15.65
CA SER A 82 -2.50 -9.90 15.07
C SER A 82 -1.13 -10.41 15.55
N GLY A 83 -0.53 -9.81 16.59
CA GLY A 83 0.73 -10.24 17.20
C GLY A 83 2.01 -9.82 16.46
N TYR A 84 1.93 -8.97 15.44
CA TYR A 84 3.11 -8.44 14.75
C TYR A 84 3.77 -7.32 15.56
N ARG A 85 5.11 -7.26 15.54
CA ARG A 85 5.81 -6.05 15.95
C ARG A 85 5.67 -5.01 14.84
N VAL A 86 5.00 -3.90 15.09
CA VAL A 86 4.83 -2.83 14.11
C VAL A 86 5.78 -1.67 14.39
N VAL A 87 6.40 -1.14 13.34
CA VAL A 87 7.23 0.06 13.38
C VAL A 87 6.70 1.03 12.33
N MET A 88 6.49 2.28 12.70
CA MET A 88 6.05 3.35 11.79
C MET A 88 7.24 4.18 11.36
N THR A 89 7.37 4.55 10.08
CA THR A 89 8.37 5.56 9.67
C THR A 89 7.98 6.96 10.16
N ARG A 90 6.67 7.24 10.22
CA ARG A 90 6.06 8.38 10.91
C ARG A 90 4.70 7.97 11.47
N ASP A 91 4.34 8.50 12.64
CA ASP A 91 3.03 8.29 13.29
C ASP A 91 2.28 9.62 13.53
N SER A 92 2.73 10.67 12.83
CA SER A 92 2.17 12.02 12.87
C SER A 92 2.45 12.73 11.54
N ASP A 93 1.99 13.97 11.40
CA ASP A 93 2.24 14.80 10.21
C ASP A 93 3.64 15.43 10.21
N VAL A 94 4.67 14.58 10.14
CA VAL A 94 6.08 14.97 10.05
C VAL A 94 6.69 14.53 8.73
N PHE A 95 7.61 15.34 8.18
CA PHE A 95 8.36 14.95 7.00
C PHE A 95 9.48 13.96 7.37
N VAL A 96 9.49 12.81 6.70
CA VAL A 96 10.61 11.85 6.77
C VAL A 96 11.19 11.70 5.38
N SER A 97 12.50 11.87 5.25
CA SER A 97 13.20 11.77 3.96
C SER A 97 13.23 10.33 3.44
N LEU A 98 13.35 10.15 2.12
CA LEU A 98 13.44 8.81 1.52
C LEU A 98 14.61 7.97 2.09
N PRO A 99 15.83 8.53 2.34
CA PRO A 99 16.88 7.82 3.06
C PRO A 99 16.51 7.48 4.52
N GLY A 100 15.80 8.36 5.22
CA GLY A 100 15.35 8.13 6.60
C GLY A 100 14.37 6.95 6.72
N ARG A 101 13.37 6.88 5.83
CA ARG A 101 12.42 5.75 5.75
C ARG A 101 13.14 4.42 5.54
N VAL A 102 14.11 4.42 4.63
CA VAL A 102 14.97 3.26 4.33
C VAL A 102 15.86 2.90 5.52
N ALA A 103 16.44 3.87 6.24
CA ALA A 103 17.27 3.61 7.41
C ALA A 103 16.47 2.94 8.53
N ILE A 104 15.23 3.40 8.78
CA ILE A 104 14.28 2.76 9.71
C ILE A 104 13.98 1.32 9.26
N ALA A 105 13.66 1.10 7.98
CA ALA A 105 13.40 -0.26 7.48
C ALA A 105 14.62 -1.19 7.66
N ASN A 106 15.81 -0.70 7.30
CA ASN A 106 17.06 -1.44 7.32
C ASN A 106 17.65 -1.65 8.73
N SER A 107 17.11 -1.03 9.79
CA SER A 107 17.49 -1.39 11.17
C SER A 107 16.91 -2.72 11.63
N TYR A 108 15.92 -3.28 10.93
CA TYR A 108 15.28 -4.55 11.27
C TYR A 108 15.64 -5.66 10.27
N ARG A 109 16.20 -6.78 10.76
CA ARG A 109 16.59 -7.93 9.90
C ARG A 109 15.42 -8.87 9.60
N ASN A 110 14.63 -9.23 10.61
CA ASN A 110 13.41 -10.05 10.44
C ASN A 110 12.19 -9.13 10.26
N ALA A 111 12.07 -8.55 9.07
CA ALA A 111 11.00 -7.59 8.77
C ALA A 111 10.45 -7.70 7.34
N VAL A 112 9.32 -7.03 7.12
CA VAL A 112 8.84 -6.62 5.80
C VAL A 112 8.53 -5.11 5.83
N PHE A 113 8.59 -4.45 4.67
CA PHE A 113 8.33 -3.03 4.51
C PHE A 113 7.10 -2.80 3.64
N VAL A 114 6.14 -2.03 4.16
CA VAL A 114 4.86 -1.74 3.50
C VAL A 114 4.65 -0.23 3.45
N CYS A 115 4.85 0.34 2.27
CA CYS A 115 4.64 1.75 1.98
C CYS A 115 3.23 2.00 1.45
N ILE A 116 2.57 3.04 1.94
CA ILE A 116 1.18 3.39 1.61
C ILE A 116 1.16 4.77 0.94
N HIS A 117 0.59 4.81 -0.26
CA HIS A 117 0.41 6.00 -1.10
C HIS A 117 -1.00 6.02 -1.70
N PHE A 118 -1.36 7.16 -2.30
CA PHE A 118 -2.49 7.22 -3.23
C PHE A 118 -2.07 7.98 -4.49
N ASN A 119 -2.42 7.42 -5.63
CA ASN A 119 -1.95 7.88 -6.92
C ASN A 119 -2.59 9.22 -7.31
N ALA A 120 -1.97 9.93 -8.24
CA ALA A 120 -2.46 11.23 -8.71
C ALA A 120 -2.05 11.46 -10.17
N THR A 121 -2.99 11.94 -10.98
CA THR A 121 -2.70 12.34 -12.37
C THR A 121 -3.65 13.40 -12.88
N LYS A 122 -3.20 14.18 -13.87
CA LYS A 122 -4.00 15.25 -14.51
C LYS A 122 -5.22 14.70 -15.27
N ARG A 123 -5.22 13.41 -15.62
CA ARG A 123 -6.39 12.73 -16.21
C ARG A 123 -7.36 12.34 -15.09
N MET A 124 -8.31 13.22 -14.78
CA MET A 124 -9.30 13.04 -13.70
C MET A 124 -10.03 11.68 -13.71
N GLY A 125 -10.26 11.07 -14.88
CA GLY A 125 -10.87 9.74 -15.02
C GLY A 125 -9.90 8.54 -14.92
N ALA A 126 -8.68 8.74 -14.40
CA ALA A 126 -7.80 7.63 -14.01
C ALA A 126 -8.19 7.13 -12.62
N GLY A 127 -8.20 5.81 -12.45
CA GLY A 127 -8.54 5.15 -11.21
C GLY A 127 -8.00 3.72 -11.19
N GLY A 128 -7.98 3.13 -10.00
CA GLY A 128 -7.62 1.76 -9.70
C GLY A 128 -6.40 1.60 -8.80
N ILE A 129 -6.26 0.40 -8.23
CA ILE A 129 -5.19 0.01 -7.31
C ILE A 129 -3.96 -0.46 -8.10
N GLU A 130 -2.76 0.01 -7.72
CA GLU A 130 -1.47 -0.54 -8.16
C GLU A 130 -0.66 -1.00 -6.94
N THR A 131 0.12 -2.08 -7.07
CA THR A 131 1.07 -2.47 -6.02
C THR A 131 2.45 -2.66 -6.62
N TYR A 132 3.42 -1.93 -6.09
CA TYR A 132 4.77 -1.83 -6.60
C TYR A 132 5.77 -2.62 -5.75
N PHE A 133 6.71 -3.27 -6.42
CA PHE A 133 7.87 -3.93 -5.81
C PHE A 133 9.14 -3.67 -6.64
N TYR A 134 10.31 -4.09 -6.13
CA TYR A 134 11.58 -3.96 -6.86
C TYR A 134 12.43 -5.24 -6.84
N SER A 135 12.70 -5.77 -5.65
CA SER A 135 13.49 -6.99 -5.43
C SER A 135 12.63 -8.25 -5.65
N ARG A 136 13.21 -9.33 -6.17
CA ARG A 136 12.47 -10.54 -6.59
C ARG A 136 11.75 -11.23 -5.42
N ASP A 137 12.37 -11.21 -4.25
CA ASP A 137 11.85 -11.69 -2.95
C ASP A 137 10.58 -10.96 -2.47
N SER A 138 10.36 -9.74 -2.94
CA SER A 138 9.24 -8.88 -2.55
C SER A 138 7.96 -9.20 -3.32
N LEU A 139 8.03 -10.06 -4.34
CA LEU A 139 6.89 -10.38 -5.21
C LEU A 139 5.77 -11.10 -4.47
N SER A 140 6.06 -12.09 -3.63
CA SER A 140 5.02 -12.84 -2.91
C SER A 140 4.20 -11.92 -1.99
N LEU A 141 4.88 -11.00 -1.30
CA LEU A 141 4.26 -9.92 -0.53
C LEU A 141 3.45 -8.97 -1.41
N ALA A 142 3.98 -8.56 -2.56
CA ALA A 142 3.29 -7.65 -3.49
C ALA A 142 2.01 -8.27 -4.06
N SER A 143 2.07 -9.52 -4.53
CA SER A 143 0.94 -10.26 -5.05
C SER A 143 -0.11 -10.54 -3.97
N ALA A 144 0.30 -10.88 -2.74
CA ALA A 144 -0.63 -11.08 -1.64
C ALA A 144 -1.36 -9.78 -1.25
N VAL A 145 -0.63 -8.70 -0.99
CA VAL A 145 -1.22 -7.39 -0.66
C VAL A 145 -2.12 -6.88 -1.78
N HIS A 146 -1.71 -7.02 -3.04
CA HIS A 146 -2.53 -6.61 -4.18
C HIS A 146 -3.83 -7.41 -4.31
N TYR A 147 -3.77 -8.73 -4.14
CA TYR A 147 -4.94 -9.61 -4.24
C TYR A 147 -6.03 -9.22 -3.23
N TYR A 148 -5.67 -9.06 -1.96
CA TYR A 148 -6.63 -8.69 -0.92
C TYR A 148 -7.15 -7.25 -1.11
N VAL A 149 -6.26 -6.27 -1.37
CA VAL A 149 -6.67 -4.86 -1.53
C VAL A 149 -7.63 -4.68 -2.72
N VAL A 150 -7.37 -5.34 -3.85
CA VAL A 150 -8.28 -5.32 -5.01
C VAL A 150 -9.58 -6.07 -4.73
N GLY A 151 -9.54 -7.16 -3.96
CA GLY A 151 -10.75 -7.91 -3.57
C GLY A 151 -11.67 -7.14 -2.62
N GLY A 152 -11.12 -6.25 -1.79
CA GLY A 152 -11.89 -5.48 -0.81
C GLY A 152 -12.20 -4.02 -1.19
N ALA A 153 -11.55 -3.45 -2.20
CA ALA A 153 -11.76 -2.07 -2.64
C ALA A 153 -12.68 -1.97 -3.87
N PRO A 154 -13.65 -1.04 -3.93
CA PRO A 154 -14.45 -0.76 -5.12
C PRO A 154 -13.64 0.05 -6.15
N SER A 155 -12.53 -0.48 -6.63
CA SER A 155 -11.57 0.20 -7.49
C SER A 155 -10.95 -0.76 -8.50
N ALA A 156 -10.62 -0.27 -9.70
CA ALA A 156 -10.15 -1.13 -10.78
C ALA A 156 -8.81 -1.84 -10.44
N ASN A 157 -8.69 -3.11 -10.83
CA ASN A 157 -7.41 -3.82 -10.76
C ASN A 157 -6.45 -3.27 -11.83
N ARG A 158 -5.30 -2.72 -11.43
CA ARG A 158 -4.24 -2.25 -12.35
C ARG A 158 -2.94 -3.06 -12.24
N GLY A 159 -2.96 -4.14 -11.48
CA GLY A 159 -1.90 -5.14 -11.38
C GLY A 159 -0.74 -4.80 -10.43
N VAL A 160 0.05 -5.84 -10.16
CA VAL A 160 1.36 -5.75 -9.52
C VAL A 160 2.39 -5.24 -10.55
N ARG A 161 3.25 -4.31 -10.15
CA ARG A 161 4.20 -3.61 -11.04
C ARG A 161 5.60 -3.59 -10.44
N ARG A 162 6.63 -3.71 -11.29
CA ARG A 162 8.02 -3.64 -10.84
C ARG A 162 8.62 -2.28 -11.20
N ARG A 163 9.05 -1.50 -10.20
CA ARG A 163 9.52 -0.12 -10.42
C ARG A 163 10.63 0.28 -9.45
N GLY A 164 11.62 1.02 -9.97
CA GLY A 164 12.76 1.53 -9.20
C GLY A 164 12.43 2.72 -8.30
N PHE A 165 11.40 2.63 -7.45
CA PHE A 165 11.19 3.62 -6.39
C PHE A 165 12.32 3.53 -5.35
N TYR A 166 12.70 4.66 -4.75
CA TYR A 166 13.86 4.75 -3.85
C TYR A 166 13.70 3.83 -2.64
N VAL A 167 12.56 3.91 -1.96
CA VAL A 167 12.25 3.11 -0.76
C VAL A 167 12.19 1.61 -1.06
N LEU A 168 11.86 1.21 -2.29
CA LEU A 168 11.83 -0.20 -2.70
C LEU A 168 13.22 -0.72 -3.13
N ARG A 169 14.03 0.12 -3.80
CA ARG A 169 15.38 -0.27 -4.27
C ARG A 169 16.43 -0.27 -3.16
N LYS A 170 16.25 0.53 -2.11
CA LYS A 170 17.25 0.73 -1.04
C LYS A 170 16.92 0.03 0.28
N THR A 171 15.75 -0.60 0.38
CA THR A 171 15.40 -1.44 1.53
C THR A 171 15.92 -2.87 1.33
N ASN A 172 16.47 -3.45 2.38
CA ASN A 172 17.17 -4.75 2.41
C ASN A 172 16.26 -5.92 2.84
N VAL A 173 14.99 -5.64 3.11
CA VAL A 173 13.94 -6.62 3.44
C VAL A 173 12.84 -6.57 2.37
N PRO A 174 11.98 -7.60 2.24
CA PRO A 174 10.89 -7.59 1.27
C PRO A 174 10.02 -6.33 1.39
N ALA A 175 9.92 -5.57 0.29
CA ALA A 175 9.43 -4.20 0.30
C ALA A 175 8.39 -3.95 -0.80
N VAL A 176 7.24 -3.36 -0.41
CA VAL A 176 6.14 -3.01 -1.32
C VAL A 176 5.67 -1.58 -1.12
N LEU A 177 5.12 -0.98 -2.17
CA LEU A 177 4.39 0.29 -2.14
C LEU A 177 3.00 0.09 -2.74
N VAL A 178 1.95 0.39 -1.98
CA VAL A 178 0.56 0.26 -2.39
C VAL A 178 0.01 1.63 -2.78
N GLU A 179 -0.48 1.76 -4.01
CA GLU A 179 -1.27 2.90 -4.47
C GLU A 179 -2.75 2.59 -4.24
N CYS A 180 -3.35 3.15 -3.19
CA CYS A 180 -4.69 2.81 -2.71
C CYS A 180 -5.86 3.42 -3.51
N GLY A 181 -5.64 3.72 -4.79
CA GLY A 181 -6.55 4.46 -5.68
C GLY A 181 -6.03 5.86 -6.01
N PHE A 182 -6.75 6.60 -6.85
CA PHE A 182 -6.35 7.92 -7.34
C PHE A 182 -7.09 9.06 -6.63
N LEU A 183 -6.41 9.93 -5.88
CA LEU A 183 -7.04 11.09 -5.21
C LEU A 183 -7.52 12.17 -6.18
N THR A 184 -7.03 12.13 -7.43
CA THR A 184 -7.52 12.97 -8.53
C THR A 184 -8.79 12.42 -9.17
N ASN A 185 -9.17 11.18 -8.88
CA ASN A 185 -10.46 10.61 -9.29
C ASN A 185 -11.57 11.13 -8.36
N PRO A 186 -12.67 11.70 -8.87
CA PRO A 186 -13.76 12.16 -8.00
C PRO A 186 -14.35 11.05 -7.13
N THR A 187 -14.47 9.84 -7.67
CA THR A 187 -15.07 8.68 -6.99
C THR A 187 -14.10 8.06 -5.99
N GLU A 188 -12.87 7.74 -6.39
CA GLU A 188 -11.88 7.14 -5.47
C GLU A 188 -11.39 8.14 -4.42
N GLY A 189 -11.34 9.44 -4.75
CA GLY A 189 -11.11 10.52 -3.78
C GLY A 189 -12.28 10.70 -2.79
N ALA A 190 -13.53 10.43 -3.18
CA ALA A 190 -14.64 10.36 -2.23
C ALA A 190 -14.49 9.14 -1.30
N TYR A 191 -14.15 7.96 -1.83
CA TYR A 191 -13.87 6.78 -1.02
C TYR A 191 -12.75 7.03 -0.01
N ALA A 192 -11.61 7.57 -0.45
CA ALA A 192 -10.46 7.89 0.40
C ALA A 192 -10.82 8.76 1.62
N GLN A 193 -11.77 9.68 1.48
CA GLN A 193 -12.21 10.54 2.58
C GLN A 193 -13.11 9.82 3.60
N THR A 194 -13.69 8.66 3.28
CA THR A 194 -14.47 7.87 4.25
C THR A 194 -13.57 7.07 5.19
N ALA A 195 -13.89 7.08 6.49
CA ALA A 195 -13.17 6.29 7.49
C ALA A 195 -13.31 4.78 7.28
N SER A 196 -14.47 4.32 6.78
CA SER A 196 -14.74 2.91 6.48
C SER A 196 -13.87 2.36 5.35
N TYR A 197 -13.66 3.12 4.27
CA TYR A 197 -12.76 2.69 3.20
C TYR A 197 -11.30 2.64 3.65
N ARG A 198 -10.82 3.62 4.42
CA ARG A 198 -9.46 3.60 4.97
C ARG A 198 -9.25 2.45 5.97
N GLN A 199 -10.29 2.10 6.73
CA GLN A 199 -10.32 0.90 7.56
C GLN A 199 -10.26 -0.39 6.74
N LYS A 200 -11.06 -0.50 5.69
CA LYS A 200 -11.06 -1.64 4.75
C LYS A 200 -9.68 -1.82 4.09
N LEU A 201 -9.06 -0.74 3.62
CA LEU A 201 -7.69 -0.78 3.07
C LEU A 201 -6.68 -1.33 4.07
N ALA A 202 -6.73 -0.89 5.33
CA ALA A 202 -5.85 -1.39 6.38
C ALA A 202 -6.06 -2.89 6.68
N GLU A 203 -7.31 -3.35 6.69
CA GLU A 203 -7.66 -4.76 6.89
C GLU A 203 -7.17 -5.65 5.74
N GLU A 204 -7.35 -5.22 4.50
CA GLU A 204 -6.90 -5.97 3.32
C GLU A 204 -5.37 -5.99 3.17
N ILE A 205 -4.69 -4.86 3.46
CA ILE A 205 -3.22 -4.85 3.50
C ILE A 205 -2.73 -5.80 4.61
N ALA A 206 -3.37 -5.82 5.79
CA ALA A 206 -3.03 -6.77 6.86
C ALA A 206 -3.30 -8.23 6.47
N ALA A 207 -4.38 -8.51 5.74
CA ALA A 207 -4.68 -9.84 5.19
C ALA A 207 -3.59 -10.28 4.20
N GLY A 208 -3.19 -9.42 3.27
CA GLY A 208 -2.08 -9.70 2.34
C GLY A 208 -0.72 -9.86 3.02
N VAL A 209 -0.40 -9.05 4.03
CA VAL A 209 0.80 -9.24 4.85
C VAL A 209 0.76 -10.61 5.53
N ARG A 210 -0.35 -11.04 6.13
CA ARG A 210 -0.49 -12.37 6.75
C ARG A 210 -0.39 -13.50 5.72
N GLY A 211 -1.03 -13.37 4.57
CA GLY A 211 -1.10 -14.39 3.51
C GLY A 211 0.13 -14.51 2.60
N ARG A 212 1.14 -13.65 2.75
CA ARG A 212 2.32 -13.56 1.84
C ARG A 212 3.08 -14.87 1.62
N ASN A 213 3.09 -15.77 2.61
CA ASN A 213 3.75 -17.09 2.51
C ASN A 213 2.85 -18.17 1.87
N SER A 214 1.54 -17.94 1.80
CA SER A 214 0.57 -18.90 1.21
C SER A 214 0.42 -18.70 -0.30
N VAL A 215 0.66 -17.47 -0.77
CA VAL A 215 0.61 -17.06 -2.19
C VAL A 215 1.64 -17.80 -3.05
N THR A 216 2.73 -18.32 -2.48
CA THR A 216 3.70 -19.17 -3.19
C THR A 216 3.26 -20.64 -3.33
N GLY A 217 2.33 -21.12 -2.49
CA GLY A 217 1.87 -22.52 -2.50
C GLY A 217 0.55 -22.75 -3.23
N ALA A 218 -0.46 -21.92 -2.95
CA ALA A 218 -1.81 -22.12 -3.47
C ALA A 218 -2.02 -21.65 -4.92
N LEU A 219 -1.13 -20.81 -5.45
CA LEU A 219 -1.29 -20.16 -6.76
C LEU A 219 -0.40 -20.74 -7.86
N SER A 220 0.17 -21.93 -7.66
CA SER A 220 0.80 -22.70 -8.75
C SER A 220 -0.19 -23.01 -9.89
N THR A 221 -1.49 -23.05 -9.59
CA THR A 221 -2.57 -23.32 -10.55
C THR A 221 -3.20 -22.07 -11.18
N THR A 222 -2.92 -20.88 -10.65
CA THR A 222 -3.52 -19.61 -11.12
C THR A 222 -2.41 -18.62 -11.41
N ARG A 223 -2.20 -18.27 -12.69
CA ARG A 223 -1.08 -17.45 -13.20
C ARG A 223 -0.79 -16.18 -12.39
N VAL A 224 -0.03 -16.30 -11.30
CA VAL A 224 0.62 -15.18 -10.62
C VAL A 224 1.78 -14.73 -11.51
N ALA A 225 1.88 -13.43 -11.73
CA ALA A 225 2.99 -12.88 -12.49
C ALA A 225 4.31 -13.14 -11.71
N THR A 226 5.23 -13.90 -12.30
CA THR A 226 6.58 -14.07 -11.74
C THR A 226 7.35 -12.75 -11.89
N SER A 227 8.47 -12.57 -11.18
CA SER A 227 9.26 -11.34 -11.31
C SER A 227 9.95 -11.22 -12.69
N GLU A 228 9.81 -12.23 -13.53
CA GLU A 228 10.28 -12.28 -14.91
C GLU A 228 9.19 -11.86 -15.89
N THR A 229 7.91 -12.17 -15.59
CA THR A 229 6.78 -11.68 -16.37
C THR A 229 6.32 -10.26 -15.98
N VAL A 230 6.75 -9.72 -14.83
CA VAL A 230 6.60 -8.28 -14.50
C VAL A 230 7.88 -7.50 -14.87
N PRO A 231 7.93 -6.82 -16.03
CA PRO A 231 9.11 -6.07 -16.44
C PRO A 231 9.39 -4.88 -15.53
N LEU A 232 10.67 -4.55 -15.34
CA LEU A 232 11.09 -3.36 -14.61
C LEU A 232 10.75 -2.10 -15.43
N GLN A 233 9.90 -1.24 -14.86
CA GLN A 233 9.56 0.05 -15.45
C GLN A 233 10.75 1.04 -15.42
N PRO A 234 10.81 2.02 -16.34
CA PRO A 234 11.89 3.01 -16.41
C PRO A 234 12.21 3.69 -15.08
N TYR A 235 13.50 3.93 -14.84
CA TYR A 235 13.98 4.57 -13.62
C TYR A 235 13.58 6.05 -13.54
N ILE A 236 13.15 6.48 -12.35
CA ILE A 236 12.83 7.87 -12.02
C ILE A 236 13.55 8.25 -10.72
N ASP A 237 14.31 9.34 -10.77
CA ASP A 237 15.03 9.86 -9.61
C ASP A 237 14.11 10.68 -8.68
N GLN A 238 13.43 9.96 -7.78
CA GLN A 238 12.52 10.54 -6.78
C GLN A 238 13.18 11.59 -5.87
N THR A 239 14.51 11.63 -5.74
CA THR A 239 15.19 12.64 -4.90
C THR A 239 15.17 14.04 -5.53
N LYS A 240 14.98 14.14 -6.86
CA LYS A 240 15.02 15.40 -7.61
C LYS A 240 13.65 15.93 -8.00
N VAL A 241 12.59 15.13 -7.92
CA VAL A 241 11.26 15.50 -8.45
C VAL A 241 10.70 16.74 -7.74
N ALA A 242 10.87 16.83 -6.42
CA ALA A 242 10.42 17.95 -5.58
C ALA A 242 11.02 19.33 -5.96
N SER A 243 12.15 19.39 -6.69
CA SER A 243 12.79 20.65 -7.08
C SER A 243 12.55 21.05 -8.55
N SER A 244 12.01 20.15 -9.37
CA SER A 244 12.03 20.31 -10.83
C SER A 244 10.91 21.21 -11.39
N GLU A 245 9.76 21.31 -10.72
CA GLU A 245 8.63 22.10 -11.21
C GLU A 245 8.83 23.61 -11.00
N HIS A 246 9.52 24.01 -9.92
CA HIS A 246 9.76 25.43 -9.60
C HIS A 246 10.73 26.13 -10.59
N ARG A 247 11.48 25.37 -11.40
CA ARG A 247 12.38 25.93 -12.44
C ARG A 247 11.70 26.23 -13.78
N LYS A 248 10.50 25.72 -14.05
CA LYS A 248 9.83 25.94 -15.35
C LYS A 248 9.15 27.32 -15.48
N SER A 249 8.76 27.96 -14.37
CA SER A 249 8.09 29.28 -14.39
C SER A 249 9.02 30.45 -14.77
N LYS A 250 10.32 30.39 -14.43
CA LYS A 250 11.25 31.52 -14.65
C LYS A 250 11.81 31.63 -16.07
N ARG A 251 11.58 30.66 -16.96
CA ARG A 251 12.17 30.64 -18.33
C ARG A 251 11.22 31.15 -19.44
N SER A 252 9.95 31.38 -19.14
CA SER A 252 8.91 31.79 -20.12
C SER A 252 8.66 33.31 -20.22
N HIS A 253 9.41 34.15 -19.50
CA HIS A 253 9.21 35.62 -19.48
C HIS A 253 10.34 36.44 -20.11
N LYS A 254 11.21 35.84 -20.94
CA LYS A 254 12.30 36.57 -21.59
C LYS A 254 12.47 36.24 -23.08
N LYS A 255 11.42 36.41 -23.89
CA LYS A 255 11.52 36.52 -25.37
C LYS A 255 10.26 37.07 -26.07
N SER A 256 9.98 38.36 -25.90
CA SER A 256 8.99 39.08 -26.73
C SER A 256 9.23 40.60 -26.73
N ALA A 257 10.46 41.02 -27.02
CA ALA A 257 10.77 42.42 -27.34
C ALA A 257 11.64 42.51 -28.60
N ARG A 258 11.33 43.49 -29.45
CA ARG A 258 12.15 44.04 -30.55
C ARG A 258 12.19 43.29 -31.90
N LYS A 259 11.27 43.66 -32.80
CA LYS A 259 11.61 44.11 -34.16
C LYS A 259 10.46 44.86 -34.85
N LYS A 260 10.51 46.20 -34.85
CA LYS A 260 10.08 47.02 -36.00
C LYS A 260 11.37 47.49 -36.68
N LYS A 261 11.48 47.33 -38.01
CA LYS A 261 12.46 48.04 -38.83
C LYS A 261 11.80 48.43 -40.15
N SER A 262 12.06 49.66 -40.55
CA SER A 262 11.60 50.32 -41.77
C SER A 262 12.28 49.79 -43.03
N SER A 263 11.60 49.92 -44.16
CA SER A 263 12.18 49.90 -45.51
C SER A 263 11.68 51.15 -46.26
N SER A 264 12.53 51.74 -47.10
CA SER A 264 12.28 53.06 -47.69
C SER A 264 12.85 53.20 -49.11
N LYS A 265 11.99 53.63 -50.06
CA LYS A 265 12.31 54.29 -51.35
C LYS A 265 13.17 53.51 -52.38
N PRO A 266 13.35 54.02 -53.63
CA PRO A 266 12.60 55.06 -54.40
C PRO A 266 11.77 54.38 -55.54
N ALA A 267 11.32 54.96 -56.67
CA ALA A 267 11.25 56.32 -57.25
C ALA A 267 10.06 56.41 -58.26
N GLY A 268 9.76 57.59 -58.83
CA GLY A 268 8.86 57.75 -60.00
C GLY A 268 8.10 59.08 -60.02
N SER A 269 8.11 59.81 -61.14
CA SER A 269 7.69 61.22 -61.25
C SER A 269 6.65 61.50 -62.35
N GLU A 270 6.11 62.74 -62.36
CA GLU A 270 5.26 63.38 -63.40
C GLU A 270 3.79 62.94 -63.48
N ALA A 271 2.82 63.77 -63.91
CA ALA A 271 2.66 65.24 -63.91
C ALA A 271 1.19 65.59 -64.27
N ARG A 272 0.77 66.86 -64.03
CA ARG A 272 -0.48 67.52 -64.54
C ARG A 272 -1.84 66.93 -64.04
N SER A 273 -2.98 67.62 -64.17
CA SER A 273 -3.36 69.05 -64.06
C SER A 273 -4.88 69.17 -64.25
N SER A 274 -5.53 70.19 -63.66
CA SER A 274 -6.94 70.61 -63.91
C SER A 274 -8.03 69.59 -63.50
N SER A 275 -9.32 69.92 -63.36
CA SER A 275 -10.06 71.13 -62.89
C SER A 275 -11.57 70.80 -62.94
N ARG A 276 -12.44 71.55 -62.24
CA ARG A 276 -13.93 71.55 -62.37
C ARG A 276 -14.63 70.28 -61.82
N ASP A 277 -15.89 70.30 -61.37
CA ASP A 277 -16.84 71.40 -61.07
C ASP A 277 -17.92 70.90 -60.07
N ARG A 278 -18.57 71.83 -59.36
CA ARG A 278 -20.01 71.90 -58.94
C ARG A 278 -20.73 70.69 -58.30
N GLU A 279 -21.24 70.84 -57.07
CA GLU A 279 -22.58 71.36 -56.62
C GLU A 279 -23.63 70.23 -56.47
N GLY A 280 -24.38 70.26 -55.37
CA GLY A 280 -25.37 69.25 -54.97
C GLY A 280 -25.39 69.06 -53.46
#